data_AF-A0A7J6IIJ9-F1
#
_entry.id   AF-A0A7J6IIJ9-F1
#
_cell.length_a   1.000
_cell.length_b   1.000
_cell.length_c   1.000
_cell.angle_alpha   90.00
_cell.angle_beta   90.00
_cell.angle_gamma   90.00
#
_symmetry.space_group_name_H-M   'P 1'
#
loop_
_entity.id
_entity.type
_entity.pdbx_description
1 polymer ?
#
loop_
_entity_poly.entity_id
_entity_poly.type
_entity_poly.pdbx_seq_one_letter_code
_entity_poly.pdbx_strand_id
1 'polypeptide(L)'
;MTGRSPSSSGLLPMPGSPSSSWALYRARLSAMFRHADTQVVVAFWLLGLINNVLYVIILSAAQDLVGSAVPKGVVLLADVLPSFFTKLVAPYFIHRVPYAARVCVLIALSVSGMLLVALTPPDKSVAVKMVGVGIASLSSGGGELSFLGLTHYYGPMSLAGWGSGTGAAGLVGAGLYVALTDWWGFSVRNSLLFSASLPSVMFVSFFLVLPKGPLRAGRKEEEEYTAVPGADDLEEDDVEEMPRDAASSALLAPGPGVTSTAYSATKHHDASFDANLARAKRLFFPYMLPLLLVYVAEYTINQGVAPTLLFPLESSPFKEFREFYPMYGFLYQLGVFISRSSTPFLRIHRLYLPSFLQVGNLGLLTAQAMFDFLPGVWVVFVVVFWEGLLGGAVYVNTFAEIMEKVPAEDREFSLAATSFVVK
;
A
#
# COMPACT_ATOMS: atom_id res chain seq x y z
N MET A 1 -5.71 -5.90 -46.31
CA MET A 1 -6.55 -5.65 -45.12
C MET A 1 -5.83 -6.22 -43.92
N THR A 2 -5.15 -5.35 -43.17
CA THR A 2 -4.25 -5.70 -42.07
C THR A 2 -5.05 -5.87 -40.77
N GLY A 3 -5.10 -7.09 -40.26
CA GLY A 3 -5.69 -7.41 -38.96
C GLY A 3 -4.82 -6.85 -37.83
N ARG A 4 -5.30 -5.79 -37.18
CA ARG A 4 -4.73 -5.31 -35.92
C ARG A 4 -5.17 -6.27 -34.80
N SER A 5 -4.21 -6.85 -34.09
CA SER A 5 -4.46 -7.53 -32.81
C SER A 5 -5.22 -6.60 -31.85
N PRO A 6 -6.27 -7.07 -31.16
CA PRO A 6 -6.94 -6.27 -30.16
C PRO A 6 -5.99 -6.07 -28.97
N SER A 7 -5.83 -4.80 -28.62
CA SER A 7 -5.00 -4.26 -27.56
C SER A 7 -5.12 -5.02 -26.23
N SER A 8 -3.95 -5.23 -25.63
CA SER A 8 -3.65 -5.84 -24.33
C SER A 8 -4.02 -4.97 -23.11
N SER A 9 -5.06 -4.13 -23.21
CA SER A 9 -5.55 -3.42 -22.04
C SER A 9 -6.53 -4.31 -21.30
N GLY A 10 -6.14 -4.75 -20.09
CA GLY A 10 -7.00 -5.50 -19.15
C GLY A 10 -8.21 -4.70 -18.61
N LEU A 11 -8.70 -3.72 -19.36
CA LEU A 11 -9.83 -2.87 -19.00
C LEU A 11 -11.14 -3.47 -19.52
N LEU A 12 -12.18 -3.37 -18.71
CA LEU A 12 -13.54 -3.72 -19.09
C LEU A 12 -14.01 -2.76 -20.20
N PRO A 13 -14.74 -3.25 -21.22
CA PRO A 13 -15.23 -2.39 -22.29
C PRO A 13 -16.18 -1.32 -21.71
N MET A 14 -16.02 -0.07 -22.16
CA MET A 14 -16.87 1.04 -21.72
C MET A 14 -18.35 0.72 -21.96
N PRO A 15 -19.24 0.99 -20.99
CA PRO A 15 -20.68 0.75 -21.16
C PRO A 15 -21.20 1.50 -22.39
N GLY A 16 -21.88 0.80 -23.30
CA GLY A 16 -22.49 1.39 -24.49
C GLY A 16 -21.64 1.38 -25.77
N SER A 17 -20.46 0.74 -25.76
CA SER A 17 -19.73 0.48 -27.02
C SER A 17 -20.39 -0.64 -27.84
N PRO A 18 -20.40 -0.59 -29.18
CA PRO A 18 -21.00 -1.63 -30.04
C PRO A 18 -20.32 -3.01 -29.92
N SER A 19 -19.21 -3.10 -29.20
CA SER A 19 -18.50 -4.35 -28.83
C SER A 19 -18.78 -4.82 -27.39
N SER A 20 -19.61 -4.11 -26.62
CA SER A 20 -19.97 -4.47 -25.25
C SER A 20 -21.08 -5.53 -25.23
N SER A 21 -20.70 -6.80 -25.25
CA SER A 21 -21.63 -7.89 -24.96
C SER A 21 -21.44 -8.38 -23.52
N TRP A 22 -22.53 -8.76 -22.85
CA TRP A 22 -22.48 -9.36 -21.52
C TRP A 22 -21.59 -10.62 -21.48
N ALA A 23 -21.57 -11.36 -22.59
CA ALA A 23 -20.68 -12.51 -22.77
C ALA A 23 -19.19 -12.10 -22.79
N LEU A 24 -18.83 -10.98 -23.41
CA LEU A 24 -17.46 -10.45 -23.41
C LEU A 24 -17.07 -9.89 -22.04
N TYR A 25 -18.01 -9.24 -21.35
CA TYR A 25 -17.80 -8.77 -19.97
C TYR A 25 -17.56 -9.95 -19.04
N ARG A 26 -18.40 -10.98 -19.12
CA ARG A 26 -18.26 -12.23 -18.35
C ARG A 26 -17.00 -13.00 -18.72
N ALA A 27 -16.63 -13.05 -20.00
CA ALA A 27 -15.41 -13.70 -20.48
C ALA A 27 -14.14 -12.95 -20.07
N ARG A 28 -14.17 -11.60 -20.01
CA ARG A 28 -13.05 -10.80 -19.49
C ARG A 28 -12.98 -10.86 -17.97
N LEU A 29 -14.11 -10.86 -17.26
CA LEU A 29 -14.16 -11.16 -15.83
C LEU A 29 -13.59 -12.55 -15.54
N SER A 30 -14.02 -13.59 -16.27
CA SER A 30 -13.47 -14.93 -16.10
C SER A 30 -12.00 -15.05 -16.54
N ALA A 31 -11.55 -14.25 -17.51
CA ALA A 31 -10.15 -14.15 -17.89
C ALA A 31 -9.28 -13.38 -16.88
N MET A 32 -9.84 -12.41 -16.14
CA MET A 32 -9.20 -11.75 -15.00
C MET A 32 -9.16 -12.67 -13.76
N PHE A 33 -10.07 -13.64 -13.67
CA PHE A 33 -10.11 -14.68 -12.64
C PHE A 33 -9.51 -16.01 -13.12
N ARG A 34 -8.36 -15.98 -13.80
CA ARG A 34 -7.56 -17.20 -13.98
C ARG A 34 -7.07 -17.67 -12.60
N HIS A 35 -6.87 -18.99 -12.42
CA HIS A 35 -6.46 -19.55 -11.13
C HIS A 35 -5.17 -18.90 -10.58
N ALA A 36 -4.21 -18.57 -11.45
CA ALA A 36 -2.98 -17.87 -11.07
C ALA A 36 -3.25 -16.43 -10.55
N ASP A 37 -4.12 -15.67 -11.20
CA ASP A 37 -4.49 -14.32 -10.76
C ASP A 37 -5.29 -14.35 -9.46
N THR A 38 -6.12 -15.37 -9.27
CA THR A 38 -6.89 -15.55 -8.02
C THR A 38 -5.96 -15.85 -6.84
N GLN A 39 -4.94 -16.70 -7.02
CA GLN A 39 -3.94 -16.98 -5.98
C GLN A 39 -3.14 -15.72 -5.62
N VAL A 40 -2.75 -14.92 -6.61
CA VAL A 40 -2.06 -13.64 -6.40
C VAL A 40 -2.94 -12.67 -5.64
N VAL A 41 -4.20 -12.48 -6.05
CA VAL A 41 -5.14 -11.58 -5.38
C VAL A 41 -5.36 -12.00 -3.93
N VAL A 42 -5.60 -13.30 -3.67
CA VAL A 42 -5.79 -13.82 -2.30
C VAL A 42 -4.52 -13.64 -1.47
N ALA A 43 -3.34 -13.92 -2.03
CA ALA A 43 -2.09 -13.74 -1.32
C ALA A 43 -1.89 -12.27 -0.91
N PHE A 44 -1.98 -11.35 -1.86
CA PHE A 44 -1.82 -9.91 -1.59
C PHE A 44 -2.91 -9.34 -0.70
N TRP A 45 -4.13 -9.87 -0.77
CA TRP A 45 -5.22 -9.51 0.14
C TRP A 45 -4.92 -9.91 1.58
N LEU A 46 -4.46 -11.14 1.81
CA LEU A 46 -4.05 -11.60 3.14
C LEU A 46 -2.83 -10.84 3.66
N LEU A 47 -1.84 -10.54 2.79
CA LEU A 47 -0.67 -9.75 3.17
C LEU A 47 -1.07 -8.33 3.57
N GLY A 48 -1.92 -7.66 2.79
CA GLY A 48 -2.41 -6.32 3.07
C GLY A 48 -3.25 -6.26 4.35
N LEU A 49 -4.12 -7.26 4.55
CA LEU A 49 -4.94 -7.39 5.74
C LEU A 49 -4.06 -7.51 6.99
N ILE A 50 -3.20 -8.52 7.05
CA ILE A 50 -2.43 -8.84 8.25
C ILE A 50 -1.38 -7.75 8.56
N ASN A 51 -0.82 -7.11 7.54
CA ASN A 51 0.13 -6.01 7.73
C ASN A 51 -0.48 -4.80 8.47
N ASN A 52 -1.79 -4.60 8.36
CA ASN A 52 -2.49 -3.45 8.93
C ASN A 52 -3.45 -3.82 10.07
N VAL A 53 -3.88 -5.07 10.20
CA VAL A 53 -4.84 -5.48 11.23
C VAL A 53 -4.27 -5.32 12.64
N LEU A 54 -2.97 -5.59 12.84
CA LEU A 54 -2.33 -5.46 14.14
C LEU A 54 -2.29 -4.01 14.62
N TYR A 55 -2.02 -3.08 13.72
CA TYR A 55 -2.10 -1.64 13.97
C TYR A 55 -3.49 -1.25 14.49
N VAL A 56 -4.53 -1.71 13.79
CA VAL A 56 -5.93 -1.42 14.19
C VAL A 56 -6.25 -2.02 15.55
N ILE A 57 -5.85 -3.27 15.80
CA ILE A 57 -6.09 -3.95 17.09
C ILE A 57 -5.39 -3.22 18.24
N ILE A 58 -4.15 -2.77 18.05
CA ILE A 58 -3.42 -1.99 19.05
C ILE A 58 -4.15 -0.68 19.35
N LEU A 59 -4.63 0.03 18.33
CA LEU A 59 -5.38 1.27 18.52
C LEU A 59 -6.74 1.05 19.19
N SER A 60 -7.45 -0.02 18.83
CA SER A 60 -8.70 -0.41 19.51
C SER A 60 -8.46 -0.76 20.97
N ALA A 61 -7.35 -1.44 21.28
CA ALA A 61 -6.93 -1.78 22.63
C ALA A 61 -6.23 -0.64 23.39
N ALA A 62 -5.95 0.51 22.75
CA ALA A 62 -5.10 1.55 23.31
C ALA A 62 -5.63 2.09 24.64
N GLN A 63 -6.94 2.30 24.74
CA GLN A 63 -7.56 2.78 25.98
C GLN A 63 -7.42 1.76 27.13
N ASP A 64 -7.54 0.47 26.80
CA ASP A 64 -7.41 -0.62 27.76
C ASP A 64 -5.93 -0.90 28.13
N LEU A 65 -5.01 -0.54 27.24
CA LEU A 65 -3.57 -0.76 27.38
C LEU A 65 -2.88 0.29 28.24
N VAL A 66 -3.20 1.56 28.04
CA VAL A 66 -2.46 2.69 28.65
C VAL A 66 -3.28 3.45 29.70
N GLY A 67 -4.56 3.11 29.83
CA GLY A 67 -5.49 3.76 30.75
C GLY A 67 -5.87 5.17 30.32
N SER A 68 -6.71 5.84 31.11
CA SER A 68 -7.21 7.20 30.83
C SER A 68 -6.17 8.30 31.07
N ALA A 69 -5.06 7.99 31.74
CA ALA A 69 -4.02 8.96 32.09
C ALA A 69 -3.11 9.33 30.91
N VAL A 70 -3.03 8.49 29.88
CA VAL A 70 -2.17 8.74 28.71
C VAL A 70 -3.04 9.14 27.51
N PRO A 71 -2.77 10.29 26.88
CA PRO A 71 -3.51 10.69 25.68
C PRO A 71 -3.36 9.65 24.57
N LYS A 72 -4.48 9.29 23.92
CA LYS A 72 -4.49 8.38 22.75
C LYS A 72 -3.52 8.81 21.65
N GLY A 73 -3.32 10.12 21.51
CA GLY A 73 -2.35 10.69 20.57
C GLY A 73 -0.90 10.26 20.81
N VAL A 74 -0.51 9.94 22.05
CA VAL A 74 0.84 9.41 22.34
C VAL A 74 0.99 7.99 21.80
N VAL A 75 -0.05 7.17 21.93
CA VAL A 75 -0.07 5.81 21.37
C VAL A 75 -0.03 5.86 19.85
N LEU A 76 -0.85 6.73 19.24
CA LEU A 76 -0.83 6.98 17.81
C LEU A 76 0.56 7.44 17.33
N LEU A 77 1.20 8.36 18.05
CA LEU A 77 2.52 8.86 17.71
C LEU A 77 3.59 7.76 17.78
N ALA A 78 3.55 6.93 18.84
CA ALA A 78 4.43 5.77 19.00
C ALA A 78 4.23 4.73 17.89
N ASP A 79 3.06 4.71 17.27
CA ASP A 79 2.69 3.79 16.20
C ASP A 79 2.93 4.37 14.79
N VAL A 80 2.91 5.69 14.60
CA VAL A 80 3.13 6.31 13.29
C VAL A 80 4.60 6.63 13.04
N LEU A 81 5.31 7.18 14.04
CA LEU A 81 6.70 7.63 13.86
C LEU A 81 7.65 6.52 13.41
N PRO A 82 7.66 5.31 14.02
CA PRO A 82 8.61 4.27 13.60
C PRO A 82 8.35 3.78 12.17
N SER A 83 7.09 3.62 11.78
CA SER A 83 6.69 3.31 10.40
C SER A 83 7.17 4.41 9.44
N PHE A 84 6.98 5.68 9.78
CA PHE A 84 7.46 6.81 8.98
C PHE A 84 8.98 6.79 8.79
N PHE A 85 9.76 6.59 9.85
CA PHE A 85 11.21 6.47 9.76
C PHE A 85 11.64 5.25 8.93
N THR A 86 10.93 4.13 9.08
CA THR A 86 11.20 2.93 8.27
C THR A 86 10.99 3.23 6.79
N LYS A 87 9.92 3.94 6.43
CA LYS A 87 9.63 4.34 5.05
C LYS A 87 10.64 5.36 4.50
N LEU A 88 11.20 6.20 5.36
CA LEU A 88 12.23 7.16 4.96
C LEU A 88 13.58 6.46 4.70
N VAL A 89 14.00 5.54 5.57
CA VAL A 89 15.35 4.98 5.52
C VAL A 89 15.40 3.67 4.70
N ALA A 90 14.37 2.83 4.76
CA ALA A 90 14.42 1.51 4.14
C ALA A 90 14.63 1.52 2.61
N PRO A 91 14.02 2.41 1.80
CA PRO A 91 14.22 2.40 0.34
C PRO A 91 15.70 2.42 -0.09
N TYR A 92 16.58 3.01 0.72
CA TYR A 92 18.02 3.12 0.42
C TYR A 92 18.79 1.80 0.52
N PHE A 93 18.31 0.82 1.27
CA PHE A 93 19.02 -0.45 1.47
C PHE A 93 18.15 -1.69 1.23
N ILE A 94 16.82 -1.53 1.14
CA ILE A 94 15.88 -2.64 1.10
C ILE A 94 16.13 -3.54 -0.12
N HIS A 95 16.56 -2.97 -1.25
CA HIS A 95 16.90 -3.68 -2.48
C HIS A 95 18.01 -4.75 -2.30
N ARG A 96 18.90 -4.59 -1.31
CA ARG A 96 19.98 -5.55 -1.00
C ARG A 96 19.47 -6.83 -0.32
N VAL A 97 18.28 -6.79 0.28
CA VAL A 97 17.73 -7.90 1.08
C VAL A 97 16.66 -8.64 0.28
N PRO A 98 16.72 -9.97 0.15
CA PRO A 98 15.70 -10.73 -0.58
C PRO A 98 14.35 -10.72 0.15
N TYR A 99 13.25 -10.69 -0.61
CA TYR A 99 11.88 -10.63 -0.07
C TYR A 99 11.57 -11.69 0.99
N ALA A 100 12.06 -12.93 0.82
CA ALA A 100 11.85 -14.00 1.80
C ALA A 100 12.44 -13.67 3.18
N ALA A 101 13.64 -13.06 3.22
CA ALA A 101 14.24 -12.62 4.47
C ALA A 101 13.47 -11.43 5.07
N ARG A 102 13.04 -10.47 4.23
CA ARG A 102 12.20 -9.34 4.67
C ARG A 102 10.96 -9.85 5.39
N VAL A 103 10.18 -10.76 4.79
CA VAL A 103 8.94 -11.29 5.39
C VAL A 103 9.19 -11.98 6.73
N CYS A 104 10.24 -12.79 6.86
CA CYS A 104 10.58 -13.42 8.14
C CYS A 104 10.91 -12.39 9.24
N VAL A 105 11.68 -11.35 8.90
CA VAL A 105 12.02 -10.26 9.83
C VAL A 105 10.76 -9.51 10.26
N LEU A 106 9.87 -9.19 9.32
CA LEU A 106 8.61 -8.50 9.61
C LEU A 106 7.72 -9.31 10.54
N ILE A 107 7.58 -10.62 10.29
CA ILE A 107 6.82 -11.51 11.18
C ILE A 107 7.43 -11.53 12.58
N ALA A 108 8.76 -11.68 12.68
CA ALA A 108 9.44 -11.69 13.97
C ALA A 108 9.23 -10.36 14.73
N LEU A 109 9.33 -9.22 14.04
CA LEU A 109 9.07 -7.90 14.63
C LEU A 109 7.61 -7.76 15.08
N SER A 110 6.63 -8.11 14.23
CA SER A 110 5.20 -8.04 14.58
C SER A 110 4.86 -8.91 15.79
N VAL A 111 5.32 -10.17 15.80
CA VAL A 111 5.09 -11.09 16.91
C VAL A 111 5.76 -10.57 18.18
N SER A 112 7.02 -10.13 18.09
CA SER A 112 7.75 -9.60 19.24
C SER A 112 7.09 -8.35 19.82
N GLY A 113 6.65 -7.41 18.96
CA GLY A 113 5.93 -6.21 19.38
C GLY A 113 4.63 -6.55 20.10
N MET A 114 3.80 -7.42 19.53
CA MET A 114 2.52 -7.84 20.12
C MET A 114 2.72 -8.60 21.44
N LEU A 115 3.70 -9.51 21.52
CA LEU A 115 4.03 -10.23 22.75
C LEU A 115 4.52 -9.29 23.84
N LEU A 116 5.36 -8.31 23.49
CA LEU A 116 5.88 -7.34 24.43
C LEU A 116 4.76 -6.47 25.02
N VAL A 117 3.78 -6.07 24.22
CA VAL A 117 2.57 -5.38 24.69
C VAL A 117 1.72 -6.29 25.57
N ALA A 118 1.47 -7.54 25.17
CA ALA A 118 0.57 -8.46 25.87
C ALA A 118 1.15 -9.02 27.20
N LEU A 119 2.47 -9.23 27.27
CA LEU A 119 3.13 -9.80 28.43
C LEU A 119 3.53 -8.76 29.48
N THR A 120 3.50 -7.47 29.13
CA THR A 120 3.83 -6.39 30.08
C THR A 120 2.69 -6.23 31.10
N PRO A 121 2.97 -6.38 32.41
CA PRO A 121 1.96 -6.22 33.46
C PRO A 121 1.34 -4.81 33.45
N PRO A 122 0.08 -4.65 33.92
CA PRO A 122 -0.55 -3.33 34.07
C PRO A 122 0.26 -2.37 34.94
N ASP A 123 0.99 -2.92 35.93
CA ASP A 123 1.75 -2.16 36.93
C ASP A 123 3.16 -1.73 36.45
N LYS A 124 3.62 -2.21 35.29
CA LYS A 124 4.92 -1.83 34.70
C LYS A 124 4.76 -0.79 33.59
N SER A 125 5.76 0.10 33.56
CA SER A 125 5.95 1.27 32.69
C SER A 125 5.24 1.22 31.33
N VAL A 126 4.35 2.19 31.13
CA VAL A 126 3.76 2.57 29.82
C VAL A 126 4.81 2.60 28.70
N ALA A 127 6.04 3.00 29.01
CA ALA A 127 7.11 3.08 28.02
C ALA A 127 7.41 1.72 27.38
N VAL A 128 7.34 0.62 28.14
CA VAL A 128 7.58 -0.73 27.59
C VAL A 128 6.46 -1.08 26.60
N LYS A 129 5.21 -0.79 26.93
CA LYS A 129 4.09 -0.97 25.99
C LYS A 129 4.29 -0.12 24.72
N MET A 130 4.73 1.13 24.86
CA MET A 130 5.02 2.01 23.71
C MET A 130 6.18 1.49 22.85
N VAL A 131 7.21 0.90 23.44
CA VAL A 131 8.28 0.23 22.69
C VAL A 131 7.72 -0.95 21.90
N GLY A 132 6.82 -1.73 22.48
CA GLY A 132 6.16 -2.85 21.79
C GLY A 132 5.32 -2.39 20.60
N VAL A 133 4.55 -1.31 20.78
CA VAL A 133 3.83 -0.63 19.69
C VAL A 133 4.81 -0.17 18.60
N GLY A 134 5.92 0.46 18.98
CA GLY A 134 6.92 0.92 18.01
C GLY A 134 7.57 -0.21 17.22
N ILE A 135 7.86 -1.36 17.84
CA ILE A 135 8.39 -2.54 17.13
C ILE A 135 7.35 -3.08 16.13
N ALA A 136 6.08 -3.15 16.52
CA ALA A 136 5.00 -3.56 15.62
C ALA A 136 4.83 -2.57 14.45
N SER A 137 4.99 -1.28 14.70
CA SER A 137 4.98 -0.21 13.70
C SER A 137 6.11 -0.33 12.67
N LEU A 138 7.35 -0.63 13.12
CA LEU A 138 8.48 -0.89 12.20
C LEU A 138 8.15 -2.02 11.22
N SER A 139 7.50 -3.08 11.72
CA SER A 139 7.04 -4.18 10.87
C SER A 139 5.97 -3.70 9.88
N SER A 140 4.95 -2.98 10.33
CA SER A 140 3.87 -2.53 9.44
C SER A 140 4.38 -1.60 8.33
N GLY A 141 5.31 -0.69 8.64
CA GLY A 141 5.94 0.22 7.68
C GLY A 141 6.85 -0.51 6.69
N GLY A 142 7.71 -1.42 7.18
CA GLY A 142 8.59 -2.23 6.33
C GLY A 142 7.84 -3.23 5.45
N GLY A 143 6.71 -3.76 5.94
CA GLY A 143 5.82 -4.63 5.18
C GLY A 143 5.09 -3.88 4.08
N GLU A 144 4.60 -2.68 4.35
CA GLU A 144 3.99 -1.86 3.29
C GLU A 144 4.97 -1.57 2.14
N LEU A 145 6.21 -1.19 2.45
CA LEU A 145 7.26 -1.00 1.44
C LEU A 145 7.54 -2.28 0.65
N SER A 146 7.71 -3.39 1.36
CA SER A 146 8.07 -4.68 0.75
C SER A 146 6.93 -5.20 -0.13
N PHE A 147 5.71 -5.22 0.36
CA PHE A 147 4.58 -5.78 -0.39
C PHE A 147 4.11 -4.84 -1.51
N LEU A 148 4.17 -3.51 -1.34
CA LEU A 148 3.94 -2.59 -2.46
C LEU A 148 5.02 -2.74 -3.54
N GLY A 149 6.29 -2.85 -3.16
CA GLY A 149 7.38 -3.15 -4.12
C GLY A 149 7.13 -4.46 -4.87
N LEU A 150 6.66 -5.50 -4.17
CA LEU A 150 6.34 -6.80 -4.75
C LEU A 150 5.23 -6.71 -5.82
N THR A 151 4.29 -5.76 -5.72
CA THR A 151 3.22 -5.59 -6.74
C THR A 151 3.76 -5.31 -8.14
N HIS A 152 4.98 -4.77 -8.25
CA HIS A 152 5.66 -4.57 -9.53
C HIS A 152 5.75 -5.87 -10.35
N TYR A 153 6.11 -6.98 -9.71
CA TYR A 153 6.32 -8.28 -10.38
C TYR A 153 5.02 -9.04 -10.67
N TYR A 154 3.92 -8.71 -9.98
CA TYR A 154 2.64 -9.44 -10.04
C TYR A 154 1.51 -8.65 -10.72
N GLY A 155 1.77 -7.40 -11.12
CA GLY A 155 0.88 -6.60 -11.95
C GLY A 155 -0.33 -6.00 -11.21
N PRO A 156 -1.27 -5.37 -11.94
CA PRO A 156 -2.32 -4.53 -11.35
C PRO A 156 -3.29 -5.25 -10.40
N MET A 157 -3.52 -6.55 -10.60
CA MET A 157 -4.41 -7.35 -9.73
C MET A 157 -3.82 -7.56 -8.33
N SER A 158 -2.49 -7.60 -8.22
CA SER A 158 -1.81 -7.66 -6.93
C SER A 158 -1.98 -6.37 -6.12
N LEU A 159 -1.92 -5.22 -6.79
CA LEU A 159 -2.19 -3.91 -6.17
C LEU A 159 -3.64 -3.80 -5.71
N ALA A 160 -4.60 -4.30 -6.50
CA ALA A 160 -6.00 -4.34 -6.11
C ALA A 160 -6.24 -5.26 -4.90
N GLY A 161 -5.63 -6.44 -4.87
CA GLY A 161 -5.67 -7.35 -3.72
C GLY A 161 -5.10 -6.71 -2.46
N TRP A 162 -3.91 -6.09 -2.56
CA TRP A 162 -3.27 -5.35 -1.47
C TRP A 162 -4.14 -4.18 -0.99
N GLY A 163 -4.60 -3.32 -1.90
CA GLY A 163 -5.46 -2.18 -1.60
C GLY A 163 -6.73 -2.61 -0.88
N SER A 164 -7.42 -3.64 -1.37
CA SER A 164 -8.63 -4.18 -0.74
C SER A 164 -8.33 -4.77 0.65
N GLY A 165 -7.26 -5.55 0.80
CA GLY A 165 -6.88 -6.17 2.08
C GLY A 165 -6.53 -5.12 3.14
N THR A 166 -5.76 -4.09 2.78
CA THR A 166 -5.45 -2.97 3.67
C THR A 166 -6.70 -2.17 4.06
N GLY A 167 -7.67 -1.99 3.15
CA GLY A 167 -8.96 -1.36 3.46
C GLY A 167 -9.84 -2.21 4.37
N ALA A 168 -9.81 -3.54 4.23
CA ALA A 168 -10.54 -4.46 5.10
C ALA A 168 -9.95 -4.52 6.52
N ALA A 169 -8.67 -4.23 6.69
CA ALA A 169 -7.96 -4.36 7.96
C ALA A 169 -8.57 -3.55 9.10
N GLY A 170 -9.12 -2.35 8.83
CA GLY A 170 -9.81 -1.58 9.87
C GLY A 170 -11.13 -2.22 10.31
N LEU A 171 -11.94 -2.73 9.38
CA LEU A 171 -13.21 -3.39 9.70
C LEU A 171 -12.96 -4.71 10.42
N VAL A 172 -12.04 -5.52 9.90
CA VAL A 172 -11.68 -6.82 10.46
C VAL A 172 -10.97 -6.65 11.79
N GLY A 173 -10.06 -5.68 11.94
CA GLY A 173 -9.31 -5.45 13.18
C GLY A 173 -10.21 -4.99 14.32
N ALA A 174 -11.04 -3.97 14.08
CA ALA A 174 -11.99 -3.48 15.08
C ALA A 174 -13.04 -4.55 15.41
N GLY A 175 -13.61 -5.20 14.38
CA GLY A 175 -14.60 -6.27 14.57
C GLY A 175 -14.04 -7.48 15.30
N LEU A 176 -12.81 -7.89 15.00
CA LEU A 176 -12.13 -9.00 15.68
C LEU A 176 -11.86 -8.66 17.15
N TYR A 177 -11.42 -7.44 17.45
CA TYR A 177 -11.19 -7.01 18.83
C TYR A 177 -12.48 -7.10 19.65
N VAL A 178 -13.57 -6.51 19.15
CA VAL A 178 -14.89 -6.55 19.80
C VAL A 178 -15.41 -7.98 19.94
N ALA A 179 -15.26 -8.82 18.92
CA ALA A 179 -15.68 -10.23 19.02
C ALA A 179 -14.90 -10.99 20.10
N LEU A 180 -13.58 -10.73 20.22
CA LEU A 180 -12.75 -11.34 21.26
C LEU A 180 -13.14 -10.86 22.65
N THR A 181 -13.31 -9.55 22.86
CA THR A 181 -13.59 -8.98 24.19
C THR A 181 -15.05 -9.17 24.62
N ASP A 182 -16.01 -8.87 23.75
CA ASP A 182 -17.42 -8.73 24.13
C ASP A 182 -18.20 -10.03 23.90
N TRP A 183 -17.92 -10.77 22.81
CA TRP A 183 -18.66 -11.99 22.50
C TRP A 183 -18.04 -13.22 23.17
N TRP A 184 -16.71 -13.33 23.13
CA TRP A 184 -15.99 -14.45 23.74
C TRP A 184 -15.49 -14.18 25.16
N GLY A 185 -15.59 -12.93 25.64
CA GLY A 185 -15.19 -12.59 27.02
C GLY A 185 -13.69 -12.71 27.27
N PHE A 186 -12.85 -12.63 26.23
CA PHE A 186 -11.40 -12.69 26.41
C PHE A 186 -10.91 -11.43 27.12
N SER A 187 -9.96 -11.62 28.05
CA SER A 187 -9.21 -10.49 28.59
C SER A 187 -8.41 -9.82 27.48
N VAL A 188 -8.16 -8.52 27.61
CA VAL A 188 -7.35 -7.72 26.66
C VAL A 188 -6.00 -8.40 26.37
N ARG A 189 -5.37 -8.95 27.43
CA ARG A 189 -4.13 -9.73 27.31
C ARG A 189 -4.29 -10.95 26.40
N ASN A 190 -5.35 -11.75 26.59
CA ASN A 190 -5.60 -12.94 25.77
C ASN A 190 -5.95 -12.56 24.32
N SER A 191 -6.70 -11.47 24.11
CA SER A 191 -7.00 -10.94 22.78
C SER A 191 -5.73 -10.52 22.03
N LEU A 192 -4.79 -9.87 22.72
CA LEU A 192 -3.49 -9.48 22.13
C LEU A 192 -2.59 -10.69 21.89
N LEU A 193 -2.58 -11.69 22.77
CA LEU A 193 -1.86 -12.95 22.56
C LEU A 193 -2.40 -13.73 21.36
N PHE A 194 -3.73 -13.79 21.20
CA PHE A 194 -4.35 -14.36 20.01
C PHE A 194 -3.94 -13.57 18.77
N SER A 195 -3.98 -12.24 18.84
CA SER A 195 -3.57 -11.36 17.73
C SER A 195 -2.10 -11.52 17.36
N ALA A 196 -1.22 -11.84 18.31
CA ALA A 196 0.19 -12.14 18.05
C ALA A 196 0.39 -13.38 17.15
N SER A 197 -0.61 -14.24 17.00
CA SER A 197 -0.54 -15.39 16.07
C SER A 197 -0.87 -15.02 14.61
N LEU A 198 -1.55 -13.89 14.37
CA LEU A 198 -1.99 -13.44 13.05
C LEU A 198 -0.86 -13.28 12.01
N PRO A 199 0.37 -12.82 12.35
CA PRO A 199 1.51 -12.80 11.43
C PRO A 199 1.84 -14.16 10.80
N SER A 200 1.42 -15.29 11.38
CA SER A 200 1.57 -16.62 10.76
C SER A 200 0.81 -16.72 9.44
N VAL A 201 -0.30 -15.99 9.29
CA VAL A 201 -1.05 -15.89 8.03
C VAL A 201 -0.21 -15.18 6.96
N MET A 202 0.63 -14.22 7.35
CA MET A 202 1.59 -13.56 6.44
C MET A 202 2.61 -14.58 5.91
N PHE A 203 3.08 -15.49 6.77
CA PHE A 203 3.96 -16.59 6.37
C PHE A 203 3.29 -17.52 5.35
N VAL A 204 2.09 -18.00 5.67
CA VAL A 204 1.30 -18.88 4.79
C VAL A 204 1.06 -18.21 3.44
N SER A 205 0.65 -16.94 3.46
CA SER A 205 0.36 -16.19 2.24
C SER A 205 1.59 -16.05 1.34
N PHE A 206 2.73 -15.63 1.89
CA PHE A 206 3.95 -15.41 1.10
C PHE A 206 4.63 -16.71 0.65
N PHE A 207 4.73 -17.72 1.52
CA PHE A 207 5.52 -18.92 1.24
C PHE A 207 4.72 -20.03 0.54
N LEU A 208 3.42 -20.13 0.79
CA LEU A 208 2.55 -21.23 0.32
C LEU A 208 1.56 -20.77 -0.76
N VAL A 209 0.94 -19.60 -0.61
CA VAL A 209 -0.15 -19.14 -1.52
C VAL A 209 0.41 -18.38 -2.72
N LEU A 210 1.42 -17.53 -2.52
CA LEU A 210 1.97 -16.69 -3.58
C LEU A 210 2.78 -17.52 -4.61
N PRO A 211 2.43 -17.48 -5.90
CA PRO A 211 3.19 -18.21 -6.92
C PRO A 211 4.57 -17.58 -7.11
N LYS A 212 5.64 -18.37 -6.95
CA LYS A 212 7.04 -17.88 -7.03
C LYS A 212 7.58 -17.74 -8.47
N GLY A 213 6.79 -18.10 -9.47
CA GLY A 213 7.17 -18.05 -10.88
C GLY A 213 7.57 -16.64 -11.34
N PRO A 214 6.70 -15.61 -11.18
CA PRO A 214 7.02 -14.22 -11.55
C PRO A 214 8.25 -13.66 -10.84
N LEU A 215 8.42 -13.99 -9.55
CA LEU A 215 9.60 -13.56 -8.76
C LEU A 215 10.91 -14.17 -9.30
N ARG A 216 10.86 -15.42 -9.76
CA ARG A 216 12.01 -16.11 -10.35
C ARG A 216 12.29 -15.66 -11.79
N ALA A 217 11.26 -15.26 -12.53
CA ALA A 217 11.40 -14.72 -13.88
C ALA A 217 12.01 -13.32 -13.86
N GLY A 218 11.54 -12.42 -12.99
CA GLY A 218 12.13 -11.08 -12.84
C GLY A 218 13.60 -11.12 -12.38
N ARG A 219 13.94 -12.04 -11.47
CA ARG A 219 15.34 -12.28 -11.08
C ARG A 219 16.20 -12.82 -12.23
N LYS A 220 15.64 -13.66 -13.11
CA LYS A 220 16.35 -14.15 -14.29
C LYS A 220 16.52 -13.08 -15.36
N GLU A 221 15.53 -12.21 -15.57
CA GLU A 221 15.66 -11.06 -16.47
C GLU A 221 16.72 -10.07 -15.96
N GLU A 222 16.81 -9.84 -14.64
CA GLU A 222 17.88 -9.05 -14.01
C GLU A 222 19.27 -9.73 -14.13
N GLU A 223 19.36 -11.06 -13.93
CA GLU A 223 20.61 -11.85 -14.04
C GLU A 223 21.06 -12.02 -15.52
N GLU A 224 20.15 -12.10 -16.48
CA GLU A 224 20.43 -12.26 -17.91
C GLU A 224 20.79 -10.92 -18.59
N TYR A 225 20.26 -9.79 -18.10
CA TYR A 225 20.70 -8.45 -18.52
C TYR A 225 22.07 -8.03 -17.95
N THR A 226 22.61 -8.75 -16.96
CA THR A 226 23.91 -8.45 -16.33
C THR A 226 25.08 -9.30 -16.84
N ALA A 227 24.87 -10.19 -17.82
CA ALA A 227 25.93 -11.03 -18.37
C ALA A 227 26.33 -10.60 -19.80
N VAL A 228 27.08 -9.51 -19.93
CA VAL A 228 28.08 -9.41 -21.00
C VAL A 228 29.42 -9.77 -20.37
N PRO A 229 30.15 -10.80 -20.87
CA PRO A 229 31.48 -11.11 -20.37
C PRO A 229 32.34 -9.85 -20.44
N GLY A 230 32.91 -9.45 -19.30
CA GLY A 230 33.87 -8.36 -19.25
C GLY A 230 35.01 -8.67 -20.21
N ALA A 231 35.29 -7.74 -21.11
CA ALA A 231 36.46 -7.77 -21.97
C ALA A 231 37.73 -7.38 -21.17
N ASP A 232 37.91 -7.99 -20.00
CA ASP A 232 39.08 -7.78 -19.14
C ASP A 232 40.06 -8.99 -19.19
N ASP A 233 39.77 -10.02 -20.01
CA ASP A 233 40.64 -11.18 -20.25
C ASP A 233 41.19 -11.24 -21.70
N LEU A 234 41.30 -10.10 -22.39
CA LEU A 234 42.10 -10.02 -23.62
C LEU A 234 43.41 -9.31 -23.30
N GLU A 235 44.42 -10.12 -22.96
CA GLU A 235 45.82 -9.72 -22.98
C GLU A 235 46.14 -9.08 -24.35
N GLU A 236 46.91 -8.00 -24.31
CA GLU A 236 47.08 -6.98 -25.35
C GLU A 236 47.95 -7.40 -26.56
N ASP A 237 48.16 -8.69 -26.84
CA ASP A 237 49.30 -9.12 -27.69
C ASP A 237 49.00 -9.78 -29.07
N ASP A 238 47.76 -9.91 -29.55
CA ASP A 238 47.51 -10.51 -30.88
C ASP A 238 46.62 -9.64 -31.80
N VAL A 239 46.99 -8.37 -31.99
CA VAL A 239 46.42 -7.50 -33.05
C VAL A 239 47.30 -7.51 -34.30
N GLU A 240 47.71 -8.67 -34.79
CA GLU A 240 48.33 -8.79 -36.12
C GLU A 240 47.91 -10.13 -36.78
N GLU A 241 46.68 -10.21 -37.27
CA GLU A 241 46.29 -10.89 -38.52
C GLU A 241 44.77 -11.09 -38.59
N MET A 242 44.06 -10.10 -39.14
CA MET A 242 42.72 -10.35 -39.70
C MET A 242 42.69 -9.90 -41.17
N PRO A 243 42.35 -10.80 -42.12
CA PRO A 243 42.32 -10.49 -43.54
C PRO A 243 41.29 -9.40 -43.88
N ARG A 244 41.72 -8.40 -44.66
CA ARG A 244 40.93 -7.21 -45.05
C ARG A 244 39.68 -7.52 -45.90
N ASP A 245 39.51 -8.76 -46.35
CA ASP A 245 38.37 -9.15 -47.19
C ASP A 245 37.08 -9.41 -46.39
N ALA A 246 37.15 -9.67 -45.08
CA ALA A 246 35.96 -9.85 -44.24
C ALA A 246 35.27 -8.52 -43.86
N ALA A 247 35.97 -7.39 -43.95
CA ALA A 247 35.43 -6.07 -43.60
C ALA A 247 34.51 -5.47 -44.69
N SER A 248 34.72 -5.83 -45.96
CA SER A 248 33.90 -5.33 -47.08
C SER A 248 32.52 -6.00 -47.16
N SER A 249 32.38 -7.25 -46.70
CA SER A 249 31.09 -7.94 -46.69
C SER A 249 30.16 -7.47 -45.56
N ALA A 250 30.70 -6.90 -44.49
CA ALA A 250 29.93 -6.38 -43.36
C ALA A 250 29.33 -4.98 -43.62
N LEU A 251 29.89 -4.20 -44.55
CA LEU A 251 29.41 -2.86 -44.91
C LEU A 251 28.25 -2.85 -45.92
N LEU A 252 27.91 -3.99 -46.53
CA LEU A 252 26.83 -4.10 -47.53
C LEU A 252 25.51 -4.66 -46.97
N ALA A 253 25.43 -4.93 -45.65
CA ALA A 253 24.19 -5.33 -45.00
C ALA A 253 23.36 -4.09 -44.57
N PRO A 254 22.08 -3.97 -44.96
CA PRO A 254 21.28 -2.81 -44.60
C PRO A 254 20.72 -2.94 -43.17
N GLY A 255 21.13 -2.08 -42.25
CA GLY A 255 20.54 -1.98 -40.90
C GLY A 255 21.09 -0.80 -40.07
N PRO A 256 20.27 -0.11 -39.26
CA PRO A 256 20.35 1.34 -39.09
C PRO A 256 21.18 1.81 -37.88
N GLY A 257 21.77 2.99 -38.02
CA GLY A 257 22.46 3.71 -36.96
C GLY A 257 21.56 4.04 -35.78
N VAL A 258 21.75 3.31 -34.68
CA VAL A 258 21.29 3.68 -33.33
C VAL A 258 22.36 3.34 -32.27
N THR A 259 23.56 2.95 -32.68
CA THR A 259 24.59 2.44 -31.76
C THR A 259 25.33 3.53 -30.99
N SER A 260 25.26 4.81 -31.37
CA SER A 260 25.96 5.89 -30.65
C SER A 260 25.14 6.56 -29.53
N THR A 261 23.81 6.42 -29.52
CA THR A 261 22.95 6.93 -28.43
C THR A 261 22.81 5.95 -27.25
N ALA A 262 23.21 4.69 -27.43
CA ALA A 262 23.12 3.65 -26.40
C ALA A 262 24.29 3.65 -25.40
N TYR A 263 25.41 4.33 -25.70
CA TYR A 263 26.59 4.36 -24.83
C TYR A 263 26.50 5.34 -23.64
N SER A 264 25.50 6.22 -23.61
CA SER A 264 25.36 7.21 -22.52
C SER A 264 24.34 6.82 -21.44
N ALA A 265 23.67 5.67 -21.58
CA ALA A 265 22.63 5.22 -20.64
C ALA A 265 23.15 4.21 -19.59
N THR A 266 24.43 3.84 -19.66
CA THR A 266 25.00 2.72 -18.90
C THR A 266 25.94 3.21 -17.81
N LYS A 267 25.37 3.58 -16.66
CA LYS A 267 26.04 3.48 -15.35
C LYS A 267 25.01 3.07 -14.30
N HIS A 268 24.85 1.76 -14.10
CA HIS A 268 24.44 1.20 -12.81
C HIS A 268 25.58 1.45 -11.80
N HIS A 269 25.70 2.68 -11.34
CA HIS A 269 26.34 2.99 -10.07
C HIS A 269 25.22 3.17 -9.05
N ASP A 270 25.46 2.79 -7.79
CA ASP A 270 24.68 3.21 -6.63
C ASP A 270 24.08 4.59 -6.89
N ALA A 271 22.75 4.63 -7.10
CA ALA A 271 22.10 5.87 -7.51
C ALA A 271 22.41 6.92 -6.44
N SER A 272 23.23 7.91 -6.81
CA SER A 272 23.62 9.00 -5.92
C SER A 272 22.36 9.56 -5.26
N PHE A 273 22.45 9.90 -3.97
CA PHE A 273 21.36 10.49 -3.20
C PHE A 273 20.64 11.61 -3.97
N ASP A 274 21.40 12.37 -4.76
CA ASP A 274 20.89 13.45 -5.62
C ASP A 274 20.01 12.95 -6.78
N ALA A 275 20.32 11.81 -7.39
CA ALA A 275 19.52 11.19 -8.45
C ALA A 275 18.21 10.62 -7.90
N ASN A 276 18.23 10.06 -6.69
CA ASN A 276 17.03 9.59 -5.99
C ASN A 276 16.16 10.76 -5.51
N LEU A 277 16.79 11.85 -5.05
CA LEU A 277 16.10 13.08 -4.67
C LEU A 277 15.46 13.79 -5.86
N ALA A 278 16.15 13.85 -7.01
CA ALA A 278 15.60 14.40 -8.25
C ALA A 278 14.40 13.58 -8.76
N ARG A 279 14.47 12.24 -8.64
CA ARG A 279 13.35 11.34 -8.94
C ARG A 279 12.16 11.58 -8.02
N ALA A 280 12.38 11.62 -6.70
CA ALA A 280 11.33 11.91 -5.72
C ALA A 280 10.64 13.27 -5.98
N LYS A 281 11.42 14.32 -6.31
CA LYS A 281 10.89 15.66 -6.66
C LYS A 281 9.97 15.62 -7.90
N ARG A 282 10.28 14.79 -8.90
CA ARG A 282 9.45 14.65 -10.11
C ARG A 282 8.12 13.96 -9.82
N LEU A 283 8.09 13.04 -8.86
CA LEU A 283 6.86 12.36 -8.41
C LEU A 283 6.05 13.19 -7.40
N PHE A 284 6.70 14.16 -6.75
CA PHE A 284 6.09 14.91 -5.65
C PHE A 284 4.78 15.59 -6.05
N PHE A 285 4.81 16.47 -7.06
CA PHE A 285 3.63 17.21 -7.50
C PHE A 285 2.53 16.34 -8.11
N PRO A 286 2.79 15.40 -9.03
CA PRO A 286 1.69 14.65 -9.65
C PRO A 286 1.04 13.63 -8.71
N TYR A 287 1.78 13.05 -7.77
CA TYR A 287 1.32 11.88 -7.00
C TYR A 287 1.38 12.08 -5.48
N MET A 288 2.51 12.55 -4.95
CA MET A 288 2.70 12.65 -3.50
C MET A 288 1.88 13.79 -2.89
N LEU A 289 1.79 14.94 -3.55
CA LEU A 289 1.08 16.12 -3.02
C LEU A 289 -0.45 15.90 -2.93
N PRO A 290 -1.14 15.37 -3.96
CA PRO A 290 -2.55 14.98 -3.82
C PRO A 290 -2.76 14.00 -2.66
N LEU A 291 -1.90 12.98 -2.55
CA LEU A 291 -1.98 11.98 -1.49
C LEU A 291 -1.77 12.61 -0.10
N LEU A 292 -0.80 13.52 0.04
CA LEU A 292 -0.52 14.26 1.27
C LEU A 292 -1.73 15.10 1.69
N LEU A 293 -2.33 15.84 0.76
CA LEU A 293 -3.51 16.68 1.04
C LEU A 293 -4.68 15.84 1.56
N VAL A 294 -4.92 14.68 0.95
CA VAL A 294 -5.96 13.75 1.39
C VAL A 294 -5.68 13.22 2.79
N TYR A 295 -4.47 12.72 3.05
CA TYR A 295 -4.12 12.16 4.35
C TYR A 295 -4.14 13.20 5.46
N VAL A 296 -3.61 14.40 5.23
CA VAL A 296 -3.66 15.49 6.22
C VAL A 296 -5.10 15.85 6.55
N ALA A 297 -5.97 15.98 5.53
CA ALA A 297 -7.37 16.27 5.74
C ALA A 297 -8.10 15.13 6.47
N GLU A 298 -7.92 13.89 6.01
CA GLU A 298 -8.49 12.67 6.60
C GLU A 298 -8.11 12.50 8.07
N TYR A 299 -6.83 12.59 8.43
CA TYR A 299 -6.40 12.45 9.82
C TYR A 299 -6.89 13.61 10.70
N THR A 300 -6.94 14.82 10.16
CA THR A 300 -7.48 15.97 10.91
C THR A 300 -8.97 15.79 11.18
N ILE A 301 -9.73 15.26 10.22
CA ILE A 301 -11.13 14.89 10.41
C ILE A 301 -11.24 13.79 11.47
N ASN A 302 -10.56 12.66 11.28
CA ASN A 302 -10.75 11.46 12.10
C ASN A 302 -10.24 11.60 13.53
N GLN A 303 -9.15 12.34 13.77
CA GLN A 303 -8.56 12.50 15.10
C GLN A 303 -8.92 13.83 15.77
N GLY A 304 -9.20 14.87 14.99
CA GLY A 304 -9.50 16.22 15.51
C GLY A 304 -10.98 16.55 15.55
N VAL A 305 -11.68 16.42 14.42
CA VAL A 305 -13.06 16.91 14.26
C VAL A 305 -14.11 15.87 14.63
N ALA A 306 -13.96 14.62 14.21
CA ALA A 306 -14.93 13.55 14.42
C ALA A 306 -15.29 13.32 15.91
N PRO A 307 -14.36 13.40 16.88
CA PRO A 307 -14.69 13.29 18.30
C PRO A 307 -15.61 14.41 18.83
N THR A 308 -15.65 15.57 18.17
CA THR A 308 -16.44 16.73 18.60
C THR A 308 -17.81 16.82 17.91
N LEU A 309 -18.05 16.00 16.88
CA LEU A 309 -19.32 15.93 16.14
C LEU A 309 -20.38 15.14 16.92
N LEU A 310 -20.89 15.73 17.98
CA LEU A 310 -21.94 15.16 18.83
C LEU A 310 -23.31 15.77 18.49
N PHE A 311 -24.34 14.93 18.42
CA PHE A 311 -25.73 15.34 18.20
C PHE A 311 -26.60 14.96 19.41
N PRO A 312 -27.71 15.66 19.66
CA PRO A 312 -28.66 15.28 20.71
C PRO A 312 -29.10 13.83 20.58
N LEU A 313 -29.12 13.09 21.69
CA LEU A 313 -29.45 11.65 21.67
C LEU A 313 -30.85 11.37 21.13
N GLU A 314 -31.81 12.26 21.41
CA GLU A 314 -33.21 12.16 20.96
C GLU A 314 -33.36 12.17 19.43
N SER A 315 -32.44 12.84 18.72
CA SER A 315 -32.43 12.91 17.26
C SER A 315 -31.44 11.95 16.60
N SER A 316 -30.75 11.13 17.41
CA SER A 316 -29.72 10.19 16.96
C SER A 316 -30.14 8.74 17.18
N PRO A 317 -29.55 7.78 16.45
CA PRO A 317 -29.81 6.35 16.68
C PRO A 317 -29.12 5.77 17.92
N PHE A 318 -28.36 6.57 18.68
CA PHE A 318 -27.52 6.10 19.79
C PHE A 318 -28.14 6.36 21.17
N LYS A 319 -27.75 5.53 22.13
CA LYS A 319 -28.16 5.66 23.54
C LYS A 319 -27.12 6.41 24.35
N GLU A 320 -25.86 6.36 23.95
CA GLU A 320 -24.74 7.03 24.60
C GLU A 320 -23.87 7.83 23.61
N PHE A 321 -23.33 8.97 24.06
CA PHE A 321 -22.45 9.81 23.23
C PHE A 321 -21.14 9.12 22.80
N ARG A 322 -20.71 8.08 23.52
CA ARG A 322 -19.50 7.33 23.19
C ARG A 322 -19.64 6.47 21.92
N GLU A 323 -20.87 6.24 21.45
CA GLU A 323 -21.16 5.39 20.29
C GLU A 323 -20.94 6.13 18.95
N PHE A 324 -20.96 7.46 18.95
CA PHE A 324 -20.77 8.26 17.72
C PHE A 324 -19.39 8.06 17.09
N TYR A 325 -18.32 8.14 17.89
CA TYR A 325 -16.96 8.05 17.38
C TYR A 325 -16.64 6.67 16.75
N PRO A 326 -16.96 5.53 17.38
CA PRO A 326 -16.88 4.22 16.74
C PRO A 326 -17.71 4.11 15.46
N MET A 327 -18.92 4.68 15.41
CA MET A 327 -19.75 4.67 14.19
C MET A 327 -19.09 5.43 13.05
N TYR A 328 -18.57 6.64 13.31
CA TYR A 328 -17.84 7.42 12.30
C TYR A 328 -16.63 6.63 11.79
N GLY A 329 -15.86 6.01 12.68
CA GLY A 329 -14.74 5.13 12.31
C GLY A 329 -15.17 3.95 11.44
N PHE A 330 -16.31 3.30 11.75
CA PHE A 330 -16.84 2.21 10.94
C PHE A 330 -17.26 2.66 9.54
N LEU A 331 -18.01 3.77 9.43
CA LEU A 331 -18.47 4.29 8.13
C LEU A 331 -17.29 4.74 7.26
N TYR A 332 -16.34 5.44 7.86
CA TYR A 332 -15.10 5.82 7.21
C TYR A 332 -14.39 4.57 6.65
N GLN A 333 -14.16 3.56 7.48
CA GLN A 333 -13.43 2.36 7.07
C GLN A 333 -14.20 1.55 6.02
N LEU A 334 -15.53 1.54 6.08
CA LEU A 334 -16.37 0.94 5.06
C LEU A 334 -16.21 1.65 3.71
N GLY A 335 -16.20 2.98 3.72
CA GLY A 335 -15.90 3.80 2.55
C GLY A 335 -14.51 3.47 1.97
N VAL A 336 -13.48 3.42 2.82
CA VAL A 336 -12.11 3.05 2.41
C VAL A 336 -12.08 1.65 1.79
N PHE A 337 -12.74 0.67 2.41
CA PHE A 337 -12.77 -0.68 1.89
C PHE A 337 -13.42 -0.76 0.51
N ILE A 338 -14.56 -0.09 0.31
CA ILE A 338 -15.26 -0.05 -0.97
C ILE A 338 -14.42 0.63 -2.04
N SER A 339 -13.85 1.79 -1.73
CA SER A 339 -13.07 2.56 -2.71
C SER A 339 -11.79 1.82 -3.11
N ARG A 340 -11.06 1.23 -2.17
CA ARG A 340 -9.86 0.44 -2.46
C ARG A 340 -10.15 -0.87 -3.21
N SER A 341 -11.34 -1.45 -3.02
CA SER A 341 -11.76 -2.65 -3.75
C SER A 341 -12.29 -2.35 -5.15
N SER A 342 -12.62 -1.09 -5.44
CA SER A 342 -13.20 -0.69 -6.73
C SER A 342 -12.18 -0.45 -7.84
N THR A 343 -10.87 -0.45 -7.55
CA THR A 343 -9.80 -0.09 -8.49
C THR A 343 -9.74 -0.92 -9.79
N PRO A 344 -10.03 -2.24 -9.79
CA PRO A 344 -10.13 -3.01 -11.03
C PRO A 344 -11.26 -2.54 -11.96
N PHE A 345 -12.26 -1.85 -11.41
CA PHE A 345 -13.49 -1.45 -12.10
C PHE A 345 -13.55 0.05 -12.40
N LEU A 346 -13.04 0.89 -11.49
CA LEU A 346 -13.10 2.35 -11.55
C LEU A 346 -11.70 2.95 -11.36
N ARG A 347 -11.17 3.58 -12.41
CA ARG A 347 -9.86 4.25 -12.43
C ARG A 347 -10.01 5.76 -12.51
N ILE A 348 -9.51 6.46 -11.50
CA ILE A 348 -9.53 7.93 -11.41
C ILE A 348 -8.13 8.46 -11.72
N HIS A 349 -7.99 9.08 -12.89
CA HIS A 349 -6.70 9.62 -13.35
C HIS A 349 -6.41 11.04 -12.84
N ARG A 350 -7.46 11.76 -12.40
CA ARG A 350 -7.35 13.12 -11.88
C ARG A 350 -7.34 13.12 -10.35
N LEU A 351 -6.17 12.89 -9.76
CA LEU A 351 -5.98 12.76 -8.30
C LEU A 351 -6.26 14.06 -7.53
N TYR A 352 -6.11 15.22 -8.16
CA TYR A 352 -6.34 16.52 -7.51
C TYR A 352 -7.81 16.80 -7.19
N LEU A 353 -8.75 16.35 -8.03
CA LEU A 353 -10.17 16.57 -7.81
C LEU A 353 -10.66 15.95 -6.48
N PRO A 354 -10.47 14.64 -6.22
CA PRO A 354 -10.83 14.04 -4.95
C PRO A 354 -10.03 14.63 -3.78
N SER A 355 -8.79 15.09 -4.02
CA SER A 355 -7.99 15.75 -2.98
C SER A 355 -8.58 17.08 -2.52
N PHE A 356 -9.00 17.94 -3.45
CA PHE A 356 -9.66 19.19 -3.10
C PHE A 356 -11.04 18.96 -2.48
N LEU A 357 -11.77 17.93 -2.92
CA LEU A 357 -13.02 17.53 -2.28
C LEU A 357 -12.80 17.08 -0.82
N GLN A 358 -11.70 16.38 -0.54
CA GLN A 358 -11.35 15.97 0.82
C GLN A 358 -11.03 17.18 1.72
N VAL A 359 -10.30 18.16 1.21
CA VAL A 359 -10.07 19.43 1.93
C VAL A 359 -11.39 20.19 2.13
N GLY A 360 -12.29 20.15 1.15
CA GLY A 360 -13.66 20.67 1.29
C GLY A 360 -14.45 19.98 2.39
N ASN A 361 -14.37 18.64 2.49
CA ASN A 361 -14.99 17.87 3.58
C ASN A 361 -14.45 18.29 4.95
N LEU A 362 -13.13 18.50 5.08
CA LEU A 362 -12.53 19.02 6.32
C LEU A 362 -13.13 20.38 6.68
N GLY A 363 -13.22 21.31 5.72
CA GLY A 363 -13.84 22.61 5.94
C GLY A 363 -15.31 22.50 6.36
N LEU A 364 -16.08 21.65 5.70
CA LEU A 364 -17.50 21.40 5.99
C LEU A 364 -17.70 20.83 7.40
N LEU A 365 -16.97 19.77 7.76
CA LEU A 365 -17.09 19.12 9.06
C LEU A 365 -16.56 20.02 10.20
N THR A 366 -15.51 20.80 9.94
CA THR A 366 -15.02 21.79 10.92
C THR A 366 -16.04 22.88 11.14
N ALA A 367 -16.64 23.42 10.06
CA ALA A 367 -17.74 24.38 10.18
C ALA A 367 -18.93 23.78 10.92
N GLN A 368 -19.26 22.51 10.70
CA GLN A 368 -20.32 21.83 11.44
C GLN A 368 -19.97 21.74 12.93
N ALA A 369 -18.74 21.38 13.27
CA ALA A 369 -18.29 21.32 14.67
C ALA A 369 -18.30 22.68 15.37
N MET A 370 -18.14 23.78 14.62
CA MET A 370 -18.12 25.15 15.18
C MET A 370 -19.50 25.82 15.24
N PHE A 371 -20.36 25.58 14.26
CA PHE A 371 -21.61 26.34 14.05
C PHE A 371 -22.88 25.50 14.17
N ASP A 372 -22.76 24.16 14.26
CA ASP A 372 -23.87 23.21 14.39
C ASP A 372 -25.05 23.48 13.43
N PHE A 373 -24.76 23.66 12.14
CA PHE A 373 -25.74 24.10 11.14
C PHE A 373 -26.52 22.94 10.49
N LEU A 374 -26.02 21.71 10.55
CA LEU A 374 -26.70 20.52 10.06
C LEU A 374 -27.67 19.99 11.11
N PRO A 375 -28.96 19.82 10.77
CA PRO A 375 -29.99 19.46 11.75
C PRO A 375 -30.00 17.97 12.16
N GLY A 376 -29.16 17.13 11.56
CA GLY A 376 -29.19 15.69 11.82
C GLY A 376 -27.90 14.94 11.51
N VAL A 377 -27.64 13.92 12.32
CA VAL A 377 -26.43 13.08 12.26
C VAL A 377 -26.30 12.29 10.95
N TRP A 378 -27.42 11.99 10.28
CA TRP A 378 -27.43 11.20 9.03
C TRP A 378 -26.64 11.87 7.90
N VAL A 379 -26.66 13.20 7.83
CA VAL A 379 -25.86 13.92 6.83
C VAL A 379 -24.38 13.75 7.12
N VAL A 380 -23.98 13.83 8.39
CA VAL A 380 -22.59 13.59 8.82
C VAL A 380 -22.16 12.16 8.51
N PHE A 381 -23.03 11.15 8.71
CA PHE A 381 -22.74 9.78 8.32
C PHE A 381 -22.44 9.62 6.83
N VAL A 382 -23.25 10.26 5.97
CA VAL A 382 -23.01 10.24 4.52
C VAL A 382 -21.70 10.94 4.18
N VAL A 383 -21.39 12.07 4.81
CA VAL A 383 -20.14 12.81 4.58
C VAL A 383 -18.92 12.01 5.05
N VAL A 384 -18.97 11.36 6.22
CA VAL A 384 -17.88 10.51 6.73
C VAL A 384 -17.68 9.26 5.86
N PHE A 385 -18.77 8.65 5.40
CA PHE A 385 -18.68 7.55 4.43
C PHE A 385 -18.05 8.00 3.10
N TRP A 386 -18.44 9.20 2.61
CA TRP A 386 -17.88 9.81 1.42
C TRP A 386 -16.40 10.17 1.57
N GLU A 387 -16.01 10.66 2.73
CA GLU A 387 -14.64 10.96 3.14
C GLU A 387 -13.76 9.70 3.05
N GLY A 388 -14.22 8.56 3.57
CA GLY A 388 -13.55 7.27 3.39
C GLY A 388 -13.47 6.79 1.92
N LEU A 389 -14.50 7.06 1.11
CA LEU A 389 -14.47 6.74 -0.32
C LEU A 389 -13.36 7.53 -1.05
N LEU A 390 -13.25 8.84 -0.78
CA LEU A 390 -12.22 9.68 -1.39
C LEU A 390 -10.81 9.27 -0.95
N GLY A 391 -10.61 9.03 0.36
CA GLY A 391 -9.33 8.60 0.93
C GLY A 391 -8.79 7.33 0.28
N GLY A 392 -9.59 6.27 0.28
CA GLY A 392 -9.19 5.01 -0.33
C GLY A 392 -9.08 5.07 -1.86
N ALA A 393 -9.90 5.88 -2.54
CA ALA A 393 -9.82 6.04 -3.99
C ALA A 393 -8.50 6.72 -4.41
N VAL A 394 -8.09 7.80 -3.74
CA VAL A 394 -6.83 8.49 -4.06
C VAL A 394 -5.64 7.62 -3.76
N TYR A 395 -5.67 6.86 -2.66
CA TYR A 395 -4.63 5.90 -2.32
C TYR A 395 -4.36 4.92 -3.47
N VAL A 396 -5.34 4.09 -3.85
CA VAL A 396 -5.06 3.02 -4.83
C VAL A 396 -4.85 3.57 -6.23
N ASN A 397 -5.56 4.64 -6.62
CA ASN A 397 -5.36 5.23 -7.95
C ASN A 397 -3.97 5.88 -8.09
N THR A 398 -3.42 6.46 -7.02
CA THR A 398 -2.04 6.98 -7.04
C THR A 398 -1.04 5.87 -7.35
N PHE A 399 -1.12 4.73 -6.65
CA PHE A 399 -0.21 3.60 -6.91
C PHE A 399 -0.44 2.97 -8.28
N ALA A 400 -1.70 2.88 -8.74
CA ALA A 400 -2.02 2.34 -10.05
C ALA A 400 -1.46 3.20 -11.18
N GLU A 401 -1.53 4.53 -11.04
CA GLU A 401 -0.95 5.49 -11.98
C GLU A 401 0.58 5.39 -12.03
N ILE A 402 1.23 5.21 -10.87
CA ILE A 402 2.68 4.99 -10.81
C ILE A 402 3.08 3.70 -11.53
N MET A 403 2.33 2.60 -11.32
CA MET A 403 2.59 1.33 -12.00
C MET A 403 2.49 1.42 -13.53
N GLU A 404 1.66 2.33 -14.06
CA GLU A 404 1.46 2.47 -15.51
C GLU A 404 2.40 3.49 -16.15
N LYS A 405 2.61 4.64 -15.51
CA LYS A 405 3.31 5.78 -16.11
C LYS A 405 4.82 5.79 -15.83
N VAL A 406 5.28 5.11 -14.78
CA VAL A 406 6.71 5.05 -14.45
C VAL A 406 7.37 3.87 -15.18
N PRO A 407 8.59 4.03 -15.74
CA PRO A 407 9.37 2.92 -16.32
C PRO A 407 9.64 1.80 -15.31
N ALA A 408 9.74 0.55 -15.78
CA ALA A 408 9.87 -0.63 -14.90
C ALA A 408 11.03 -0.52 -13.90
N GLU A 409 12.18 -0.02 -14.36
CA GLU A 409 13.41 0.17 -13.58
C GLU A 409 13.23 1.12 -12.38
N ASP A 410 12.33 2.10 -12.49
CA ASP A 410 12.08 3.12 -11.45
C ASP A 410 10.84 2.81 -10.60
N ARG A 411 10.05 1.77 -10.92
CA ARG A 411 8.76 1.51 -10.28
C ARG A 411 8.89 1.12 -8.81
N GLU A 412 9.78 0.20 -8.46
CA GLU A 412 9.92 -0.25 -7.07
C GLU A 412 10.30 0.93 -6.15
N PHE A 413 11.27 1.74 -6.56
CA PHE A 413 11.66 2.94 -5.83
C PHE A 413 10.52 3.96 -5.77
N SER A 414 9.80 4.19 -6.87
CA SER A 414 8.70 5.16 -6.94
C SER A 414 7.50 4.79 -6.06
N LEU A 415 7.15 3.50 -6.01
CA LEU A 415 6.10 2.97 -5.13
C LEU A 415 6.54 3.11 -3.66
N ALA A 416 7.78 2.75 -3.35
CA ALA A 416 8.35 2.89 -2.01
C ALA A 416 8.38 4.37 -1.57
N ALA A 417 8.90 5.26 -2.40
CA ALA A 417 9.00 6.69 -2.13
C ALA A 417 7.62 7.36 -1.99
N THR A 418 6.60 6.92 -2.72
CA THR A 418 5.24 7.47 -2.59
C THR A 418 4.54 6.95 -1.34
N SER A 419 4.81 5.70 -0.93
CA SER A 419 4.26 5.12 0.31
C SER A 419 4.70 5.87 1.58
N PHE A 420 5.77 6.66 1.52
CA PHE A 420 6.20 7.54 2.61
C PHE A 420 5.14 8.56 3.02
N VAL A 421 4.28 8.99 2.10
CA VAL A 421 3.20 9.95 2.36
C VAL A 421 1.99 9.29 3.01
N VAL A 422 2.00 7.96 3.08
CA VAL A 422 0.92 7.14 3.64
C VAL A 422 1.26 6.82 5.10
N LYS A 423 0.28 6.97 5.98
CA LYS A 423 0.30 6.79 7.44
C LYS A 423 0.76 7.98 8.25
#